data_AF-A0A7X9FJL2-F1
#
_entry.id   AF-A0A7X9FJL2-F1
#
_cell.length_a   1.000
_cell.length_b   1.000
_cell.length_c   1.000
_cell.angle_alpha   90.00
_cell.angle_beta   90.00
_cell.angle_gamma   90.00
#
_symmetry.space_group_name_H-M   'P 1'
#
loop_
_entity.id
_entity.type
_entity.pdbx_description
1 polymer ?
#
loop_
_entity_poly.entity_id
_entity_poly.type
_entity_poly.pdbx_seq_one_letter_code
_entity_poly.pdbx_strand_id
1 'polypeptide(L)'
;MELTTAQRGIVRAAAEFLNVERYQGAMPRRHTFLYDEKDVKELVRNDYLEWIKLTFSCGKGLRGLRLTDAGRRALEKPVDPRIGPEDLEPEHLDILNDVFHLSKTVRYRGMMPEKKARFYSADDVEDLFARGYLLRVRVKWGEGKKAKGYMVSTKGLRVLREAGRA
;
A
#
# COMPACT_ATOMS: atom_id res chain seq x y z
N MET A 1 -23.06 -6.51 7.56
CA MET A 1 -22.39 -7.81 7.34
C MET A 1 -20.96 -7.67 7.83
N GLU A 2 -20.41 -8.70 8.47
CA GLU A 2 -18.96 -8.75 8.74
C GLU A 2 -18.25 -9.42 7.58
N LEU A 3 -17.20 -8.80 7.06
CA LEU A 3 -16.42 -9.35 5.97
C LEU A 3 -15.57 -10.53 6.45
N THR A 4 -15.52 -11.61 5.68
CA THR A 4 -14.54 -12.69 5.93
C THR A 4 -13.11 -12.19 5.71
N THR A 5 -12.11 -12.94 6.17
CA THR A 5 -10.69 -12.62 5.94
C THR A 5 -10.38 -12.54 4.44
N ALA A 6 -10.93 -13.45 3.64
CA ALA A 6 -10.77 -13.46 2.18
C ALA A 6 -11.39 -12.19 1.56
N GLN A 7 -12.62 -11.85 1.95
CA GLN A 7 -13.32 -10.66 1.47
C GLN A 7 -12.61 -9.36 1.84
N ARG A 8 -12.06 -9.24 3.06
CA ARG A 8 -11.22 -8.10 3.44
C ARG A 8 -9.96 -8.01 2.59
N GLY A 9 -9.37 -9.14 2.23
CA GLY A 9 -8.24 -9.20 1.30
C GLY A 9 -8.59 -8.59 -0.06
N ILE A 10 -9.77 -8.90 -0.60
CA ILE A 10 -10.25 -8.35 -1.88
C ILE A 10 -10.51 -6.84 -1.78
N VAL A 11 -11.16 -6.38 -0.70
CA VAL A 11 -11.43 -4.94 -0.47
C VAL A 11 -10.13 -4.15 -0.31
N ARG A 12 -9.14 -4.71 0.39
CA ARG A 12 -7.79 -4.11 0.50
C ARG A 12 -7.07 -4.07 -0.84
N ALA A 13 -7.12 -5.15 -1.62
CA ALA A 13 -6.53 -5.17 -2.96
C ALA A 13 -7.18 -4.12 -3.88
N ALA A 14 -8.50 -3.95 -3.83
CA ALA A 14 -9.18 -2.88 -4.54
C ALA A 14 -8.71 -1.48 -4.10
N ALA A 15 -8.37 -1.32 -2.81
CA ALA A 15 -7.89 -0.05 -2.25
C ALA A 15 -6.52 0.36 -2.79
N GLU A 16 -5.65 -0.59 -3.14
CA GLU A 16 -4.35 -0.32 -3.74
C GLU A 16 -4.47 0.43 -5.08
N PHE A 17 -5.60 0.29 -5.79
CA PHE A 17 -5.85 0.94 -7.06
C PHE A 17 -6.43 2.34 -6.96
N LEU A 18 -6.84 2.80 -5.76
CA LEU A 18 -7.48 4.12 -5.55
C LEU A 18 -6.64 5.28 -6.10
N ASN A 19 -5.32 5.21 -5.93
CA ASN A 19 -4.38 6.26 -6.34
C ASN A 19 -3.67 5.94 -7.66
N VAL A 20 -4.08 4.90 -8.39
CA VAL A 20 -3.46 4.53 -9.66
C VAL A 20 -4.20 5.23 -10.80
N GLU A 21 -3.68 6.38 -11.23
CA GLU A 21 -4.29 7.24 -12.26
C GLU A 21 -4.66 6.49 -13.53
N ARG A 22 -3.79 5.58 -14.00
CA ARG A 22 -4.04 4.77 -15.21
C ARG A 22 -5.32 3.95 -15.12
N TYR A 23 -5.72 3.54 -13.92
CA TYR A 23 -6.90 2.72 -13.68
C TYR A 23 -8.05 3.48 -13.02
N GLN A 24 -7.90 4.80 -12.81
CA GLN A 24 -8.96 5.69 -12.31
C GLN A 24 -9.63 5.16 -11.03
N GLY A 25 -8.83 4.65 -10.11
CA GLY A 25 -9.33 4.13 -8.84
C GLY A 25 -9.93 2.73 -8.87
N ALA A 26 -9.86 2.01 -10.01
CA ALA A 26 -10.44 0.68 -10.16
C ALA A 26 -9.40 -0.42 -10.32
N MET A 27 -9.60 -1.53 -9.62
CA MET A 27 -8.88 -2.78 -9.84
C MET A 27 -9.29 -3.39 -11.19
N PRO A 28 -8.37 -3.59 -12.15
CA PRO A 28 -8.72 -4.14 -13.46
C PRO A 28 -9.28 -5.56 -13.35
N ARG A 29 -10.29 -5.90 -14.16
CA ARG A 29 -10.97 -7.23 -14.14
C ARG A 29 -10.02 -8.42 -14.11
N ARG A 30 -8.88 -8.35 -14.80
CA ARG A 30 -7.91 -9.47 -14.82
C ARG A 30 -7.35 -9.79 -13.43
N HIS A 31 -7.24 -8.80 -12.54
CA HIS A 31 -6.78 -8.99 -11.16
C HIS A 31 -7.84 -9.66 -10.30
N THR A 32 -9.13 -9.60 -10.68
CA THR A 32 -10.19 -10.26 -9.92
C THR A 32 -10.17 -11.78 -10.07
N PHE A 33 -9.46 -12.32 -11.07
CA PHE A 33 -9.33 -13.76 -11.29
C PHE A 33 -8.45 -14.45 -10.24
N LEU A 34 -7.78 -13.69 -9.38
CA LEU A 34 -6.98 -14.20 -8.26
C LEU A 34 -7.84 -14.54 -7.03
N TYR A 35 -9.13 -14.23 -7.05
CA TYR A 35 -10.03 -14.37 -5.92
C TYR A 35 -11.21 -15.28 -6.25
N ASP A 36 -11.84 -15.83 -5.22
CA ASP A 36 -13.08 -16.59 -5.38
C ASP A 36 -14.18 -15.70 -5.97
N GLU A 37 -14.81 -16.16 -7.05
CA GLU A 37 -15.87 -15.42 -7.73
C GLU A 37 -17.09 -15.19 -6.83
N LYS A 38 -17.37 -16.11 -5.89
CA LYS A 38 -18.47 -15.97 -4.92
C LYS A 38 -18.23 -14.80 -3.98
N ASP A 39 -17.01 -14.67 -3.45
CA ASP A 39 -16.64 -13.55 -2.57
C ASP A 39 -16.72 -12.20 -3.30
N VAL A 40 -16.27 -12.16 -4.56
CA VAL A 40 -16.37 -10.95 -5.39
C VAL A 40 -17.85 -10.59 -5.62
N LYS A 41 -18.70 -11.57 -5.97
CA LYS A 41 -20.14 -11.35 -6.16
C LYS A 41 -20.82 -10.88 -4.88
N GLU A 42 -20.46 -11.45 -3.74
CA GLU A 42 -21.01 -11.08 -2.45
C GLU A 42 -20.60 -9.66 -2.04
N LEU A 43 -19.34 -9.29 -2.24
CA LEU A 43 -18.85 -7.92 -2.00
C LEU A 43 -19.56 -6.90 -2.87
N VAL A 44 -19.84 -7.23 -4.13
CA VAL A 44 -20.61 -6.36 -5.03
C VAL A 44 -22.07 -6.28 -4.61
N ARG A 45 -22.69 -7.41 -4.28
CA ARG A 45 -24.09 -7.47 -3.83
C ARG A 45 -24.31 -6.69 -2.53
N ASN A 46 -23.32 -6.64 -1.66
CA ASN A 46 -23.39 -5.91 -0.39
C ASN A 46 -22.79 -4.50 -0.46
N ASP A 47 -22.62 -3.95 -1.67
CA ASP A 47 -22.19 -2.57 -1.89
C ASP A 47 -20.81 -2.22 -1.32
N TYR A 48 -19.88 -3.18 -1.18
CA TYR A 48 -18.48 -2.88 -0.83
C TYR A 48 -17.62 -2.59 -2.06
N LEU A 49 -18.00 -3.17 -3.20
CA LEU A 49 -17.35 -2.98 -4.49
C LEU A 49 -18.41 -2.78 -5.57
N GLU A 50 -18.04 -2.11 -6.65
CA GLU A 50 -18.92 -1.95 -7.82
C GLU A 50 -18.17 -2.26 -9.11
N TRP A 51 -18.85 -2.85 -10.08
CA TRP A 51 -18.28 -3.03 -11.42
C TRP A 51 -18.41 -1.74 -12.22
N ILE A 52 -17.29 -1.17 -12.62
CA ILE A 52 -17.26 0.00 -13.50
C ILE A 52 -16.75 -0.37 -14.89
N LYS A 53 -17.22 0.40 -15.89
CA LYS A 53 -16.67 0.41 -17.24
C LYS A 53 -16.32 1.85 -17.60
N LEU A 54 -15.05 2.10 -17.87
CA LEU A 54 -14.55 3.40 -18.32
C LEU A 54 -14.20 3.30 -19.79
N THR A 55 -14.55 4.33 -20.55
CA THR A 55 -14.22 4.46 -21.98
C THR A 55 -13.35 5.70 -22.13
N PHE A 56 -12.20 5.54 -22.79
CA PHE A 56 -11.26 6.63 -23.05
C PHE A 56 -11.43 7.15 -24.48
N SER A 57 -11.02 8.40 -24.71
CA SER A 57 -11.11 9.08 -26.02
C SER A 57 -10.39 8.34 -27.16
N CYS A 58 -9.39 7.52 -26.85
CA CYS A 58 -8.69 6.66 -27.81
C CYS A 58 -9.43 5.35 -28.15
N GLY A 59 -10.69 5.19 -27.74
CA GLY A 59 -11.52 4.00 -27.97
C GLY A 59 -11.19 2.81 -27.06
N LYS A 60 -10.12 2.89 -26.26
CA LYS A 60 -9.80 1.85 -25.27
C LYS A 60 -10.79 1.93 -24.09
N GLY A 61 -11.13 0.76 -23.53
CA GLY A 61 -11.98 0.66 -22.35
C GLY A 61 -11.31 -0.09 -21.21
N LEU A 62 -11.62 0.30 -19.97
CA LEU A 62 -11.27 -0.43 -18.76
C LEU A 62 -12.54 -0.98 -18.13
N ARG A 63 -12.53 -2.26 -17.77
CA ARG A 63 -13.54 -2.85 -16.89
C ARG A 63 -12.86 -3.32 -15.62
N GLY A 64 -13.42 -2.97 -14.47
CA GLY A 64 -12.79 -3.26 -13.19
C GLY A 64 -13.75 -3.10 -12.01
N LEU A 65 -13.26 -3.46 -10.83
CA LEU A 65 -13.95 -3.24 -9.57
C LEU A 65 -13.45 -1.96 -8.92
N ARG A 66 -14.35 -1.13 -8.43
CA ARG A 66 -14.04 0.08 -7.68
C ARG A 66 -14.60 -0.04 -6.27
N LEU A 67 -13.93 0.59 -5.31
CA LEU A 67 -14.43 0.77 -3.96
C LEU A 67 -15.56 1.80 -3.93
N THR A 68 -16.68 1.39 -3.35
CA THR A 68 -17.80 2.25 -2.94
C THR A 68 -17.47 2.97 -1.64
N ASP A 69 -18.38 3.81 -1.16
CA ASP A 69 -18.21 4.45 0.15
C ASP A 69 -18.37 3.49 1.31
N ALA A 70 -19.26 2.49 1.22
CA ALA A 70 -19.37 1.44 2.22
C ALA A 70 -18.12 0.54 2.24
N GLY A 71 -17.55 0.26 1.07
CA GLY A 71 -16.23 -0.36 0.91
C GLY A 71 -15.12 0.40 1.62
N ARG A 72 -15.07 1.72 1.43
CA ARG A 72 -14.12 2.60 2.13
C ARG A 72 -14.30 2.56 3.65
N ARG A 73 -15.54 2.70 4.15
CA ARG A 73 -15.83 2.63 5.59
C ARG A 73 -15.54 1.25 6.20
N ALA A 74 -15.62 0.19 5.41
CA ALA A 74 -15.24 -1.16 5.85
C ALA A 74 -13.74 -1.31 6.09
N LEU A 75 -12.93 -0.45 5.48
CA LEU A 75 -11.49 -0.31 5.77
C LEU A 75 -11.24 0.52 7.05
N GLU A 76 -12.22 1.33 7.49
CA GLU A 76 -12.11 2.28 8.61
C GLU A 76 -12.53 1.72 9.98
N LYS A 77 -12.96 0.46 10.10
CA LYS A 77 -13.22 -0.22 11.40
C LYS A 77 -12.02 -1.07 11.85
N PRO A 78 -11.76 -1.14 13.17
CA PRO A 78 -10.49 -0.74 13.75
C PRO A 78 -9.33 -1.58 13.28
N VAL A 79 -8.27 -0.84 13.00
CA VAL A 79 -6.87 -1.24 13.09
C VAL A 79 -6.70 -2.18 14.28
N ASP A 80 -6.05 -3.32 14.03
CA ASP A 80 -5.58 -4.20 15.09
C ASP A 80 -4.93 -3.34 16.19
N PRO A 81 -5.39 -3.42 17.46
CA PRO A 81 -4.86 -2.62 18.58
C PRO A 81 -3.38 -2.87 18.89
N ARG A 82 -2.69 -3.68 18.07
CA ARG A 82 -1.25 -3.93 18.05
C ARG A 82 -0.55 -3.30 16.83
N ILE A 83 -1.07 -2.18 16.33
CA ILE A 83 -0.43 -1.43 15.24
C ILE A 83 -0.45 0.07 15.54
N GLY A 84 0.13 0.44 16.67
CA GLY A 84 0.50 1.81 16.98
C GLY A 84 2.02 1.95 17.17
N PRO A 85 2.54 3.17 17.38
CA PRO A 85 3.95 3.40 17.72
C PRO A 85 4.41 2.62 18.96
N GLU A 86 3.50 2.23 19.86
CA GLU A 86 3.74 1.41 21.04
C GLU A 86 4.28 0.00 20.73
N ASP A 87 4.07 -0.53 19.52
CA ASP A 87 4.58 -1.84 19.08
C ASP A 87 5.97 -1.75 18.42
N LEU A 88 6.54 -0.56 18.36
CA LEU A 88 7.84 -0.28 17.78
C LEU A 88 8.79 0.25 18.85
N GLU A 89 9.98 -0.35 18.89
CA GLU A 89 11.11 0.22 19.61
C GLU A 89 11.45 1.63 19.08
N PRO A 90 11.99 2.54 19.90
CA PRO A 90 12.38 3.89 19.48
C PRO A 90 13.24 3.92 18.21
N GLU A 91 14.15 2.96 18.09
CA GLU A 91 15.07 2.77 16.97
C GLU A 91 14.30 2.50 15.66
N HIS A 92 13.21 1.73 15.73
CA HIS A 92 12.34 1.50 14.58
C HIS A 92 11.66 2.78 14.09
N LEU A 93 11.22 3.63 15.01
CA LEU A 93 10.62 4.92 14.67
C LEU A 93 11.64 5.87 14.04
N ASP A 94 12.89 5.84 14.50
CA ASP A 94 13.98 6.63 13.94
C ASP A 94 14.31 6.15 12.51
N ILE A 95 14.41 4.83 12.29
CA ILE A 95 14.63 4.25 10.96
C ILE A 95 13.49 4.63 10.01
N LEU A 96 12.23 4.46 10.42
CA LEU A 96 11.07 4.83 9.59
C LEU A 96 11.08 6.32 9.23
N ASN A 97 11.41 7.17 10.21
CA ASN A 97 11.49 8.61 10.03
C ASN A 97 12.57 8.99 9.02
N ASP A 98 13.76 8.40 9.13
CA ASP A 98 14.86 8.64 8.21
C ASP A 98 14.56 8.11 6.80
N VAL A 99 13.96 6.92 6.68
CA VAL A 99 13.51 6.39 5.39
C VAL A 99 12.51 7.35 4.74
N PHE A 100 11.56 7.87 5.51
CA PHE A 100 10.58 8.83 5.03
C PHE A 100 11.26 10.11 4.51
N HIS A 101 12.12 10.75 5.30
CA HIS A 101 12.79 11.99 4.91
C HIS A 101 13.76 11.82 3.74
N LEU A 102 14.54 10.73 3.73
CA LEU A 102 15.44 10.42 2.63
C LEU A 102 14.67 10.13 1.34
N SER A 103 13.50 9.48 1.42
CA SER A 103 12.64 9.24 0.25
C SER A 103 12.17 10.54 -0.42
N LYS A 104 11.97 11.62 0.36
CA LYS A 104 11.55 12.93 -0.14
C LYS A 104 12.69 13.70 -0.83
N THR A 105 13.94 13.31 -0.60
CA THR A 105 15.09 13.95 -1.25
C THR A 105 15.12 13.61 -2.74
N VAL A 106 15.08 14.63 -3.61
CA VAL A 106 15.08 14.47 -5.07
C VAL A 106 16.22 13.58 -5.57
N ARG A 107 17.41 13.73 -4.97
CA ARG A 107 18.60 12.91 -5.27
C ARG A 107 18.34 11.41 -5.13
N TYR A 108 17.48 11.00 -4.19
CA TYR A 108 17.22 9.60 -3.89
C TYR A 108 15.95 9.04 -4.55
N ARG A 109 15.29 9.83 -5.40
CA ARG A 109 14.23 9.39 -6.33
C ARG A 109 13.12 8.60 -5.64
N GLY A 110 12.67 9.04 -4.48
CA GLY A 110 11.53 8.43 -3.78
C GLY A 110 11.89 7.30 -2.82
N MET A 111 13.17 7.01 -2.53
CA MET A 111 13.55 5.93 -1.60
C MET A 111 14.77 6.28 -0.75
N MET A 112 14.99 5.57 0.35
CA MET A 112 16.28 5.50 1.01
C MET A 112 17.17 4.46 0.32
N PRO A 113 18.37 4.81 -0.19
CA PRO A 113 19.25 3.84 -0.83
C PRO A 113 19.71 2.73 0.13
N GLU A 114 19.88 1.50 -0.37
CA GLU A 114 20.38 0.35 0.42
C GLU A 114 21.73 0.63 1.10
N LYS A 115 22.61 1.41 0.46
CA LYS A 115 23.89 1.83 1.06
C LYS A 115 23.70 2.69 2.32
N LYS A 116 22.60 3.43 2.43
CA LYS A 116 22.24 4.20 3.63
C LYS A 116 21.59 3.32 4.70
N ALA A 117 20.83 2.29 4.29
CA ALA A 117 20.27 1.32 5.22
C ALA A 117 21.32 0.57 6.06
N ARG A 118 22.55 0.44 5.55
CA ARG A 118 23.68 -0.24 6.24
C ARG A 118 24.18 0.48 7.49
N PHE A 119 23.75 1.72 7.75
CA PHE A 119 24.10 2.44 8.97
C PHE A 119 23.20 2.08 10.15
N TYR A 120 22.16 1.28 9.93
CA TYR A 120 21.25 0.78 10.97
C TYR A 120 21.50 -0.70 11.23
N SER A 121 20.94 -1.19 12.34
CA SER A 121 20.84 -2.63 12.63
C SER A 121 20.17 -3.36 11.46
N ALA A 122 20.78 -4.45 11.02
CA ALA A 122 20.22 -5.27 9.95
C ALA A 122 18.92 -5.96 10.40
N ASP A 123 18.84 -6.33 11.68
CA ASP A 123 17.70 -7.02 12.25
C ASP A 123 16.49 -6.08 12.34
N ASP A 124 16.67 -4.83 12.76
CA ASP A 124 15.61 -3.83 12.87
C ASP A 124 15.04 -3.47 11.48
N VAL A 125 15.91 -3.35 10.48
CA VAL A 125 15.50 -3.09 9.10
C VAL A 125 14.74 -4.27 8.52
N GLU A 126 15.15 -5.50 8.82
CA GLU A 126 14.45 -6.71 8.38
C GLU A 126 13.13 -6.89 9.14
N ASP A 127 13.05 -6.58 10.43
CA ASP A 127 11.81 -6.63 11.21
C ASP A 127 10.78 -5.63 10.67
N LEU A 128 11.19 -4.38 10.44
CA LEU A 128 10.35 -3.37 9.82
C LEU A 128 9.85 -3.78 8.43
N PHE A 129 10.69 -4.48 7.66
CA PHE A 129 10.30 -5.01 6.35
C PHE A 129 9.32 -6.19 6.49
N ALA A 130 9.64 -7.18 7.32
CA ALA A 130 8.84 -8.37 7.55
C ALA A 130 7.45 -8.05 8.12
N ARG A 131 7.38 -7.04 9.01
CA ARG A 131 6.13 -6.54 9.59
C ARG A 131 5.41 -5.53 8.68
N GLY A 132 5.94 -5.26 7.49
CA GLY A 132 5.28 -4.47 6.44
C GLY A 132 5.26 -2.95 6.67
N TYR A 133 6.13 -2.43 7.53
CA TYR A 133 6.32 -0.98 7.70
C TYR A 133 7.22 -0.38 6.61
N LEU A 134 8.13 -1.19 6.07
CA LEU A 134 8.99 -0.84 4.93
C LEU A 134 8.66 -1.65 3.68
N LEU A 135 8.92 -1.05 2.51
CA LEU A 135 8.88 -1.70 1.21
C LEU A 135 10.27 -1.69 0.58
N ARG A 136 10.76 -2.84 0.13
CA ARG A 136 11.96 -2.93 -0.71
C ARG A 136 11.62 -2.55 -2.14
N VAL A 137 12.32 -1.57 -2.70
CA VAL A 137 12.08 -1.07 -4.06
C VAL A 137 13.32 -1.04 -4.93
N ARG A 138 13.09 -1.03 -6.24
CA ARG A 138 14.12 -0.85 -7.27
C ARG A 138 13.71 0.29 -8.19
N VAL A 139 14.48 1.38 -8.19
CA VAL A 139 14.26 2.54 -9.06
C VAL A 139 15.34 2.64 -10.14
N LYS A 140 14.93 3.11 -11.32
CA LYS A 140 15.85 3.38 -12.44
C LYS A 140 16.75 4.57 -12.08
N TRP A 141 18.05 4.41 -12.29
CA TRP A 141 19.11 5.32 -11.88
C TRP A 141 19.97 5.75 -13.08
N GLY A 142 19.34 6.28 -14.12
CA GLY A 142 20.03 6.68 -15.37
C GLY A 142 20.67 5.50 -16.11
N GLU A 143 21.02 5.67 -17.40
CA GLU A 143 21.85 4.72 -18.18
C GLU A 143 21.53 3.22 -17.98
N GLY A 144 20.24 2.85 -17.83
CA GLY A 144 19.83 1.47 -17.58
C GLY A 144 20.18 0.89 -16.19
N LYS A 145 20.88 1.64 -15.32
CA LYS A 145 21.24 1.22 -13.96
C LYS A 145 19.99 1.21 -13.07
N LYS A 146 19.94 0.27 -12.12
CA LYS A 146 18.89 0.19 -11.09
C LYS A 146 19.53 0.37 -9.72
N ALA A 147 18.92 1.18 -8.88
CA ALA A 147 19.28 1.30 -7.47
C ALA A 147 18.23 0.60 -6.62
N LYS A 148 18.70 -0.11 -5.58
CA LYS A 148 17.86 -0.74 -4.56
C LYS A 148 17.76 0.15 -3.33
N GLY A 149 16.66 0.04 -2.61
CA GLY A 149 16.45 0.78 -1.37
C GLY A 149 15.11 0.47 -0.73
N TYR A 150 14.74 1.32 0.23
CA TYR A 150 13.55 1.18 1.05
C TYR A 150 12.65 2.40 0.94
N MET A 151 11.34 2.19 1.04
CA MET A 151 10.34 3.25 1.20
C MET A 151 9.44 2.91 2.38
N VAL A 152 8.86 3.93 3.00
CA VAL A 152 7.85 3.72 4.02
C VAL A 152 6.55 3.27 3.37
N SER A 153 5.94 2.20 3.88
CA SER A 153 4.63 1.74 3.42
C SER A 153 3.51 2.62 3.97
N THR A 154 2.28 2.45 3.50
CA THR A 154 1.11 3.12 4.12
C THR A 154 0.99 2.81 5.62
N LYS A 155 1.38 1.60 6.03
CA LYS A 155 1.40 1.18 7.45
C LYS A 155 2.44 1.98 8.24
N GLY A 156 3.67 2.05 7.75
CA GLY A 156 4.74 2.84 8.40
C GLY A 156 4.43 4.33 8.45
N LEU A 157 3.82 4.88 7.39
CA LEU A 157 3.46 6.30 7.35
C LEU A 157 2.38 6.64 8.37
N ARG A 158 1.43 5.73 8.61
CA ARG A 158 0.41 5.92 9.64
C ARG A 158 1.04 6.01 11.03
N VAL A 159 1.94 5.09 11.36
CA VAL A 159 2.64 5.09 12.65
C VAL A 159 3.49 6.36 12.84
N LEU A 160 4.17 6.83 11.78
CA LEU A 160 4.90 8.10 11.86
C LEU A 160 3.99 9.30 12.12
N ARG A 161 2.79 9.35 11.54
CA ARG A 161 1.81 10.40 11.81
C ARG A 161 1.27 10.36 13.23
N GLU A 162 0.96 9.17 13.72
CA GLU A 162 0.52 8.95 15.10
C GLU A 162 1.60 9.35 16.12
N ALA A 163 2.88 9.16 15.76
CA ALA A 163 4.03 9.61 16.55
C ALA A 163 4.40 11.10 16.37
N GLY A 164 3.68 11.86 15.54
CA GLY A 164 3.97 13.27 15.26
C GLY A 164 5.24 13.53 14.45
N ARG A 165 5.67 12.57 13.62
CA ARG A 165 6.93 12.58 12.87
C ARG A 165 6.77 12.68 11.34
N ALA A 166 5.54 12.73 10.82
CA ALA A 166 5.24 12.82 9.37
C ALA A 166 3.97 13.60 9.05
#